data_AF-A0AA97A378-F1
#
_entry.id   AF-A0AA97A378-F1
#
_cell.length_a   1.000
_cell.length_b   1.000
_cell.length_c   1.000
_cell.angle_alpha   90.00
_cell.angle_beta   90.00
_cell.angle_gamma   90.00
#
_symmetry.space_group_name_H-M   'P 1'
#
loop_
_entity.id
_entity.type
_entity.pdbx_description
1 polymer ?
#
loop_
_entity_poly.entity_id
_entity_poly.type
_entity_poly.pdbx_seq_one_letter_code
_entity_poly.pdbx_strand_id
1 'polypeptide(L)' 'MQQEYIETALRMSLEDTSKRLSEEMTVKNILSLQLATAREYITELETKNKELTQQLDEATKPEEIIEGE' A
#
# COMPACT_ATOMS: atom_id res chain seq x y z
N MET A 1 -43.97 25.64 9.99
CA MET A 1 -43.59 25.07 11.30
C MET A 1 -43.12 23.61 11.20
N GLN A 2 -43.99 22.58 11.17
CA GLN A 2 -43.52 21.17 11.18
C GLN A 2 -42.82 20.74 9.88
N GLN A 3 -43.33 21.17 8.72
CA GLN A 3 -42.73 20.83 7.43
C GLN A 3 -41.37 21.51 7.22
N GLU A 4 -41.23 22.78 7.57
CA GLU A 4 -39.95 23.50 7.55
C GLU A 4 -38.90 22.88 8.49
N TYR A 5 -39.34 22.37 9.65
CA TYR A 5 -38.45 21.64 10.56
C TYR A 5 -37.95 20.34 9.94
N ILE A 6 -38.82 19.57 9.28
CA ILE A 6 -38.46 18.34 8.57
C ILE A 6 -37.50 18.65 7.43
N GLU A 7 -37.78 19.67 6.62
CA GLU A 7 -36.91 20.10 5.51
C GLU A 7 -35.52 20.52 6.01
N THR A 8 -35.46 21.26 7.13
CA THR A 8 -34.21 21.66 7.77
C THR A 8 -33.42 20.45 8.26
N ALA A 9 -34.08 19.52 8.97
CA ALA A 9 -33.45 18.30 9.47
C ALA A 9 -32.90 17.42 8.34
N LEU A 10 -33.66 17.28 7.25
CA LEU A 10 -33.22 16.55 6.06
C LEU A 10 -32.01 17.21 5.40
N ARG A 11 -32.01 18.53 5.26
CA ARG A 11 -30.85 19.27 4.70
C ARG A 11 -29.61 19.06 5.56
N MET A 12 -29.73 19.19 6.89
CA MET A 12 -28.60 18.97 7.80
C MET A 12 -28.07 17.55 7.71
N SER A 13 -28.96 16.55 7.64
CA SER A 13 -28.56 15.14 7.49
C SER A 13 -27.87 14.87 6.16
N LEU A 14 -28.31 15.51 5.08
CA LEU A 14 -27.70 15.40 3.76
C LEU A 14 -26.30 16.02 3.74
N GLU A 15 -26.15 17.19 4.36
CA GLU A 15 -24.86 17.87 4.49
C GLU A 15 -23.86 17.03 5.30
N ASP A 16 -24.28 16.48 6.44
CA ASP A 16 -23.43 15.60 7.27
C ASP A 16 -23.03 14.33 6.50
N THR A 17 -23.98 13.69 5.83
CA THR A 17 -23.71 12.48 5.04
C THR A 17 -22.74 12.77 3.89
N SER A 18 -22.92 13.89 3.20
CA SER A 18 -22.02 14.31 2.12
C SER A 18 -20.61 14.61 2.63
N LYS A 19 -20.50 15.24 3.80
CA LYS A 19 -19.20 15.51 4.44
C LYS A 19 -18.49 14.22 4.80
N ARG A 20 -19.18 13.29 5.48
CA ARG A 20 -18.64 11.98 5.86
C ARG A 20 -18.21 11.17 4.63
N LEU A 21 -18.99 11.20 3.56
CA LEU A 21 -18.60 10.55 2.30
C LEU A 21 -17.32 11.15 1.73
N SER A 22 -17.16 12.47 1.75
CA SER A 22 -15.94 13.14 1.29
C SER A 22 -14.72 12.77 2.13
N GLU A 23 -14.88 12.68 3.45
CA GLU A 23 -13.82 12.24 4.37
C GLU A 23 -13.41 10.79 4.07
N GLU A 24 -14.38 9.88 3.95
CA GLU A 24 -14.13 8.47 3.63
C GLU A 24 -13.45 8.29 2.27
N MET A 25 -13.87 9.04 1.24
CA MET A 25 -13.18 9.02 -0.07
C MET A 25 -11.73 9.49 0.04
N THR A 26 -11.48 10.53 0.85
CA THR A 26 -10.12 11.05 1.08
C THR A 26 -9.25 10.01 1.78
N VAL A 27 -9.76 9.38 2.84
CA VAL A 27 -9.07 8.30 3.56
C VAL A 27 -8.79 7.13 2.63
N LYS A 28 -9.78 6.69 1.83
CA LYS A 28 -9.62 5.61 0.85
C LYS A 28 -8.49 5.92 -0.15
N ASN A 29 -8.44 7.15 -0.66
CA ASN A 29 -7.41 7.56 -1.61
C ASN A 29 -6.01 7.52 -0.98
N ILE A 30 -5.87 8.02 0.25
CA ILE A 30 -4.61 7.96 1.00
C ILE A 30 -4.18 6.50 1.22
N LEU A 31 -5.09 5.64 1.67
CA LEU A 31 -4.81 4.21 1.88
C LEU A 31 -4.41 3.51 0.57
N SER A 32 -5.04 3.89 -0.55
CA SER A 32 -4.72 3.32 -1.87
C SER A 32 -3.30 3.70 -2.31
N LEU A 33 -2.89 4.96 -2.08
CA LEU A 33 -1.52 5.41 -2.34
C LEU A 33 -0.51 4.70 -1.44
N GLN A 34 -0.80 4.61 -0.13
CA GLN A 34 0.05 3.91 0.82
C GLN A 34 0.23 2.43 0.46
N LEU A 35 -0.85 1.76 0.01
CA LEU A 35 -0.80 0.38 -0.45
C LEU A 35 0.06 0.23 -1.72
N ALA A 36 -0.05 1.15 -2.67
CA ALA A 36 0.79 1.14 -3.87
C ALA A 36 2.28 1.29 -3.51
N THR A 37 2.61 2.28 -2.69
CA THR A 37 4.00 2.49 -2.22
C THR A 37 4.54 1.30 -1.44
N ALA A 38 3.73 0.69 -0.56
CA ALA A 38 4.16 -0.49 0.18
C ALA A 38 4.45 -1.69 -0.74
N ARG A 39 3.66 -1.87 -1.81
CA ARG A 39 3.89 -2.93 -2.80
C ARG A 39 5.18 -2.70 -3.58
N GLU A 40 5.42 -1.47 -4.04
CA GLU A 40 6.67 -1.10 -4.73
C GLU A 40 7.88 -1.40 -3.84
N TYR A 41 7.83 -0.99 -2.56
CA TYR A 41 8.90 -1.25 -1.60
C TYR A 41 9.13 -2.75 -1.35
N ILE A 42 8.06 -3.56 -1.28
CA ILE A 42 8.18 -5.01 -1.16
C ILE A 42 8.88 -5.59 -2.39
N THR A 43 8.49 -5.19 -3.60
CA THR A 43 9.13 -5.65 -4.84
C THR A 43 10.61 -5.27 -4.92
N GLU A 44 10.98 -4.07 -4.48
CA GLU A 44 12.38 -3.65 -4.38
C GLU A 44 13.17 -4.54 -3.40
N LEU A 45 12.60 -4.82 -2.22
CA LEU A 45 13.23 -5.69 -1.23
C LEU A 45 13.38 -7.13 -1.71
N GLU A 46 12.37 -7.68 -2.39
CA GLU A 46 12.42 -9.02 -2.98
C GLU A 46 13.51 -9.12 -4.05
N THR A 47 13.62 -8.11 -4.90
CA THR A 47 14.67 -8.03 -5.94
C THR A 47 16.05 -8.00 -5.29
N LYS A 48 16.26 -7.12 -4.31
CA LYS A 48 17.52 -7.00 -3.59
C LYS A 48 17.88 -8.27 -2.81
N ASN A 49 16.90 -8.92 -2.22
CA ASN A 49 17.11 -10.19 -1.52
C ASN A 49 17.62 -11.26 -2.48
N LYS A 50 16.99 -11.39 -3.66
CA LYS A 50 17.42 -12.33 -4.70
C LYS A 50 18.85 -12.06 -5.18
N GLU A 51 19.18 -10.79 -5.44
CA GLU A 51 20.54 -10.39 -5.84
C GLU A 51 21.58 -10.75 -4.77
N LEU A 52 21.30 -10.44 -3.51
CA LEU A 52 22.21 -10.74 -2.39
C LEU A 52 22.36 -12.25 -2.17
N THR A 53 21.27 -13.02 -2.28
CA THR A 53 21.34 -14.48 -2.20
C THR A 53 22.20 -15.05 -3.34
N GLN A 54 22.04 -14.56 -4.56
CA GLN A 54 22.89 -15.00 -5.69
C GLN A 54 24.36 -14.66 -5.45
N GLN A 55 24.67 -13.44 -5.00
CA GLN A 55 26.04 -13.03 -4.68
C GLN A 55 26.65 -13.90 -3.57
N LEU A 56 25.85 -14.26 -2.56
CA LEU A 56 26.29 -15.14 -1.48
C LEU A 56 26.56 -16.56 -2.01
N ASP A 57 25.66 -17.10 -2.85
CA ASP A 57 25.84 -18.41 -3.47
C ASP A 57 27.12 -18.44 -4.31
N GLU A 58 27.35 -17.39 -5.12
CA GLU A 58 28.58 -17.26 -5.93
C GLU A 58 29.84 -17.15 -5.08
N ALA A 59 29.83 -16.36 -4.01
CA ALA A 59 30.97 -16.17 -3.11
C ALA A 59 31.27 -17.40 -2.24
N THR A 60 30.30 -18.28 -2.04
CA THR A 60 30.42 -19.48 -1.20
C THR A 60 30.58 -20.77 -2.01
N LYS A 61 30.62 -20.67 -3.35
CA LYS A 61 30.93 -21.83 -4.21
C LYS A 61 32.27 -22.42 -3.80
N PRO A 62 32.34 -23.74 -3.57
CA PRO A 62 33.62 -24.41 -3.35
C PRO A 62 34.55 -24.14 -4.53
N GLU A 63 35.82 -23.87 -4.26
CA GLU A 63 36.84 -23.85 -5.31
C GLU A 63 36.86 -25.22 -5.99
N GLU A 64 36.78 -25.26 -7.33
CA GLU A 64 36.95 -26.50 -8.08
C GLU A 64 38.36 -27.03 -7.78
N ILE A 65 38.43 -28.13 -7.02
CA ILE A 65 39.67 -28.89 -6.88
C ILE A 65 39.93 -29.48 -8.26
N ILE A 66 40.89 -28.90 -8.98
CA ILE A 66 41.44 -29.49 -10.19
C ILE A 66 42.23 -30.73 -9.73
N GLU A 67 41.54 -31.86 -9.57
CA GLU A 67 42.20 -33.16 -9.44
C GLU A 67 42.80 -33.51 -10.81
N GLY A 68 44.06 -33.14 -11.00
CA GLY A 68 44.79 -33.45 -12.21
C GLY A 68 46.26 -33.03 -12.12
N GLU A 69 47.05 -33.80 -11.37
CA GLU A 69 48.34 -34.42 -11.78
C GLU A 69 49.04 -35.10 -10.59
#